data_AF-X1CBE7-F1
#
_entry.id   AF-X1CBE7-F1
#
_cell.length_a   1.000
_cell.length_b   1.000
_cell.length_c   1.000
_cell.angle_alpha   90.00
_cell.angle_beta   90.00
_cell.angle_gamma   90.00
#
_symmetry.space_group_name_H-M   'P 1'
#
loop_
_entity.id
_entity.type
_entity.pdbx_description
1 polymer ?
#
loop_
_entity_poly.entity_id
_entity_poly.type
_entity_poly.pdbx_seq_one_letter_code
_entity_poly.pdbx_strand_id
1 'polypeptide(L)'
;MVEIEDTIVTGETSELRTQLSGLRRQIIILRRYLAPQRDVLLRLREGQFDWLGDNVKLQLRELSQQMIRFVEDLDSARDRSAIAQEELNSRLSHQINRTIYILSIITVVFLPLGFITGLLGINVGGIPGAEYNWAFLIVTCSLVAIAGILLAIFRRIKWL
;
A
#
# COMPACT_ATOMS: atom_id res chain seq x y z
N MET A 1 21.38 -0.83 4.08
CA MET A 1 20.93 -0.14 2.85
C MET A 1 19.46 -0.42 2.58
N VAL A 2 19.06 -1.70 2.42
CA VAL A 2 17.65 -2.12 2.25
C VAL A 2 16.73 -1.66 3.39
N GLU A 3 17.18 -1.75 4.64
CA GLU A 3 16.35 -1.38 5.81
C GLU A 3 16.14 0.14 5.94
N ILE A 4 17.13 0.93 5.52
CA ILE A 4 17.03 2.40 5.47
C ILE A 4 16.10 2.80 4.33
N GLU A 5 16.21 2.16 3.17
CA GLU A 5 15.36 2.39 2.00
C GLU A 5 13.88 2.05 2.29
N ASP A 6 13.60 0.91 2.92
CA ASP A 6 12.23 0.53 3.32
C ASP A 6 11.64 1.48 4.38
N THR A 7 12.46 1.97 5.32
CA THR A 7 12.02 2.94 6.34
C THR A 7 11.70 4.31 5.72
N ILE A 8 12.50 4.75 4.75
CA ILE A 8 12.24 5.99 4.01
C ILE A 8 10.95 5.84 3.18
N VAL A 9 10.80 4.73 2.45
CA VAL A 9 9.62 4.47 1.61
C VAL A 9 8.33 4.37 2.43
N THR A 10 8.36 3.71 3.59
CA THR A 10 7.18 3.62 4.48
C THR A 10 6.82 4.96 5.11
N GLY A 11 7.82 5.75 5.51
CA GLY A 11 7.64 7.12 6.02
C GLY A 11 7.00 8.04 4.98
N GLU A 12 7.53 8.05 3.76
CA GLU A 12 6.99 8.82 2.62
C GLU A 12 5.55 8.40 2.30
N THR A 13 5.26 7.10 2.31
CA THR A 13 3.92 6.58 2.01
C THR A 13 2.88 7.00 3.07
N SER A 14 3.28 7.05 4.34
CA SER A 14 2.42 7.53 5.43
C SER A 14 2.10 9.04 5.29
N GLU A 15 3.10 9.84 4.93
CA GLU A 15 2.92 11.27 4.69
C GLU A 15 1.98 11.53 3.51
N LEU A 16 2.21 10.85 2.38
CA LEU A 16 1.37 10.93 1.19
C LEU A 16 -0.10 10.57 1.49
N ARG A 17 -0.33 9.54 2.30
CA ARG A 17 -1.68 9.15 2.75
C ARG A 17 -2.35 10.27 3.55
N THR A 18 -1.60 10.94 4.42
CA THR A 18 -2.11 12.06 5.23
C THR A 18 -2.48 13.25 4.35
N GLN A 19 -1.59 13.62 3.43
CA GLN A 19 -1.82 14.70 2.47
C GLN A 19 -3.04 14.40 1.59
N LEU A 20 -3.17 13.17 1.08
CA LEU A 20 -4.29 12.77 0.24
C LEU A 20 -5.64 12.81 0.98
N SER A 21 -5.66 12.36 2.23
CA SER A 21 -6.84 12.47 3.10
C SER A 21 -7.23 13.93 3.36
N GLY A 22 -6.24 14.79 3.60
CA GLY A 22 -6.42 16.23 3.74
C GLY A 22 -7.05 16.86 2.50
N LEU A 23 -6.50 16.57 1.31
CA LEU A 23 -7.03 17.04 0.04
C LEU A 23 -8.47 16.55 -0.21
N ARG A 24 -8.74 15.27 0.04
CA ARG A 24 -10.10 14.70 -0.09
C ARG A 24 -11.10 15.42 0.81
N ARG A 25 -10.72 15.73 2.04
CA ARG A 25 -11.55 16.50 2.97
C ARG A 25 -11.83 17.90 2.44
N GLN A 26 -10.83 18.59 1.90
CA GLN A 26 -11.01 19.91 1.29
C GLN A 26 -11.98 19.85 0.10
N ILE A 27 -11.81 18.89 -0.81
CA ILE A 27 -12.70 18.68 -1.97
C ILE A 27 -14.16 18.48 -1.52
N ILE A 28 -14.39 17.62 -0.52
CA ILE A 28 -15.73 17.36 0.01
C ILE A 28 -16.36 18.63 0.58
N ILE A 29 -15.58 19.43 1.32
CA ILE A 29 -16.04 20.69 1.92
C ILE A 29 -16.39 21.69 0.81
N LEU A 30 -15.51 21.90 -0.17
CA LEU A 30 -15.73 22.79 -1.32
C LEU A 30 -17.00 22.41 -2.08
N ARG A 31 -17.16 21.12 -2.42
CA ARG A 31 -18.34 20.61 -3.12
C ARG A 31 -19.63 20.86 -2.34
N ARG A 32 -19.60 20.67 -1.01
CA ARG A 32 -20.76 20.89 -0.14
C ARG A 32 -21.26 22.34 -0.18
N TYR A 33 -20.38 23.31 -0.42
CA TYR A 33 -20.77 24.72 -0.56
C TYR A 33 -21.10 25.12 -2.00
N LEU A 34 -20.37 24.58 -2.99
CA LEU A 34 -20.51 25.00 -4.39
C LEU A 34 -21.68 24.30 -5.11
N ALA A 35 -22.00 23.05 -4.77
CA ALA A 35 -23.11 22.34 -5.42
C ALA A 35 -24.47 23.02 -5.19
N PRO A 36 -24.85 23.43 -3.96
CA PRO A 36 -26.10 24.19 -3.75
C PRO A 36 -26.10 25.53 -4.48
N GLN A 37 -24.97 26.23 -4.56
CA GLN A 37 -24.85 27.50 -5.28
C GLN A 37 -25.05 27.30 -6.80
N ARG A 38 -24.48 26.24 -7.36
CA ARG A 38 -24.71 25.82 -8.74
C ARG A 38 -26.20 25.60 -8.99
N ASP A 39 -26.88 24.88 -8.10
CA ASP A 39 -28.32 24.60 -8.23
C ASP A 39 -29.17 25.88 -8.18
N VAL A 40 -28.81 26.85 -7.33
CA VAL A 40 -29.45 28.18 -7.29
C VAL A 40 -29.21 28.94 -8.59
N LEU A 41 -27.99 28.97 -9.11
CA LEU A 41 -27.66 29.66 -10.37
C LEU A 41 -28.39 29.05 -11.57
N LEU A 42 -28.54 27.71 -11.60
CA LEU A 42 -29.33 27.04 -12.63
C LEU A 42 -30.80 27.45 -12.57
N ARG A 43 -31.39 27.48 -11.37
CA ARG A 43 -32.78 27.93 -11.17
C ARG A 43 -32.96 29.40 -11.55
N LEU A 44 -32.01 30.26 -11.19
CA LEU A 44 -32.04 31.68 -11.55
C LEU A 44 -31.94 31.87 -13.07
N ARG A 45 -31.12 31.06 -13.75
CA ARG A 45 -30.97 31.08 -15.21
C ARG A 45 -32.26 30.65 -15.92
N GLU A 46 -32.95 29.65 -15.38
CA GLU A 46 -34.21 29.14 -15.93
C GLU A 46 -35.42 30.02 -15.59
N GLY A 47 -35.31 30.81 -14.52
CA GLY A 47 -36.32 31.78 -14.12
C GLY A 47 -36.52 32.86 -15.18
N GLN A 48 -37.76 33.06 -15.60
CA GLN A 48 -38.14 34.18 -16.45
C GLN A 48 -38.43 35.39 -15.57
N PHE A 49 -37.43 36.26 -15.42
CA PHE A 49 -37.55 37.50 -14.66
C PHE A 49 -37.58 38.68 -15.63
N ASP A 50 -38.73 39.36 -15.69
CA ASP A 50 -38.95 40.49 -16.60
C ASP A 50 -38.11 41.72 -16.24
N TRP A 51 -37.65 41.81 -14.99
CA TRP A 51 -36.79 42.89 -14.50
C TRP A 51 -35.28 42.64 -14.77
N LEU A 52 -34.88 41.45 -15.23
CA LEU A 52 -33.50 41.17 -15.63
C LEU A 52 -33.26 41.64 -17.06
N GLY A 53 -32.30 42.56 -17.25
CA GLY A 53 -31.82 42.93 -18.58
C GLY A 53 -31.03 41.82 -19.26
N ASP A 54 -30.99 41.82 -20.59
CA ASP A 54 -30.37 40.76 -21.40
C ASP A 54 -28.88 40.54 -21.11
N ASN A 55 -28.15 41.62 -20.80
CA ASN A 55 -26.74 41.53 -20.41
C ASN A 55 -26.54 40.75 -19.09
N VAL A 56 -27.44 40.95 -18.11
CA VAL A 56 -27.40 40.22 -16.83
C VAL A 56 -27.75 38.75 -17.05
N LYS A 57 -28.71 38.45 -17.93
CA LYS A 57 -29.06 37.07 -18.31
C LYS A 57 -27.87 36.34 -18.96
N LEU A 58 -27.11 37.03 -19.82
CA LEU A 58 -25.89 36.49 -20.43
C LEU A 58 -24.82 36.18 -19.38
N GLN A 59 -24.53 37.13 -18.49
CA GLN A 59 -23.58 36.93 -17.39
C GLN A 59 -23.99 35.79 -16.47
N LEU A 60 -25.27 35.70 -16.12
CA LEU A 60 -25.81 34.61 -15.30
C LEU A 60 -25.63 33.25 -15.99
N ARG A 61 -25.82 33.18 -17.31
CA ARG A 61 -25.56 31.96 -18.09
C ARG A 61 -24.10 31.55 -18.01
N GLU A 62 -23.16 32.48 -18.20
CA GLU A 62 -21.73 32.21 -18.10
C GLU A 62 -21.30 31.75 -16.70
N LEU A 63 -21.76 32.44 -15.65
CA LEU A 63 -21.50 32.08 -14.26
C LEU A 63 -22.08 30.71 -13.91
N SER A 64 -23.30 30.41 -14.35
CA SER A 64 -23.91 29.09 -14.14
C SER A 64 -23.07 27.99 -14.80
N GLN A 65 -22.56 28.21 -16.01
CA GLN A 65 -21.74 27.25 -16.73
C GLN A 65 -20.38 27.05 -16.07
N GLN A 66 -19.78 28.13 -15.55
CA GLN A 66 -18.53 28.04 -14.80
C GLN A 66 -18.70 27.26 -13.49
N MET A 67 -19.81 27.48 -12.78
CA MET A 67 -20.12 26.75 -11.55
C MET A 67 -20.41 25.27 -11.79
N ILE A 68 -21.04 24.92 -12.92
CA ILE A 68 -21.18 23.51 -13.34
C ILE A 68 -19.80 22.87 -13.48
N ARG A 69 -18.88 23.48 -14.25
CA ARG A 69 -17.53 22.96 -14.45
C ARG A 69 -16.77 22.80 -13.14
N PHE A 70 -16.85 23.76 -12.23
CA PHE A 70 -16.18 23.64 -10.93
C PHE A 70 -16.70 22.48 -10.08
N VAL A 71 -18.01 22.23 -10.09
CA VAL A 71 -18.57 21.08 -9.37
C VAL A 71 -18.14 19.76 -10.01
N GLU A 72 -18.12 19.69 -11.34
CA GLU A 72 -17.64 18.52 -12.10
C GLU A 72 -16.14 18.25 -11.88
N ASP A 73 -15.32 19.30 -11.80
CA ASP A 73 -13.89 19.22 -11.49
C ASP A 73 -13.68 18.70 -10.06
N LEU A 74 -14.50 19.13 -9.09
CA LEU A 74 -14.46 18.64 -7.72
C LEU A 74 -14.87 17.17 -7.62
N ASP A 75 -15.89 16.75 -8.37
CA ASP A 75 -16.28 15.35 -8.46
C ASP A 75 -15.16 14.49 -9.08
N SER A 76 -14.57 14.98 -10.17
CA SER A 76 -13.41 14.32 -10.80
C SER A 76 -12.20 14.23 -9.87
N ALA A 77 -11.90 15.29 -9.12
CA ALA A 77 -10.81 15.31 -8.15
C ALA A 77 -11.07 14.34 -6.98
N ARG A 78 -12.33 14.22 -6.54
CA ARG A 78 -12.74 13.26 -5.50
C ARG A 78 -12.51 11.81 -5.96
N ASP A 79 -12.90 11.49 -7.20
CA ASP A 79 -12.75 10.14 -7.75
C ASP A 79 -11.27 9.79 -7.97
N ARG A 80 -10.48 10.73 -8.50
CA ARG A 80 -9.02 10.58 -8.62
C ARG A 80 -8.35 10.38 -7.26
N SER A 81 -8.80 11.11 -6.24
CA SER A 81 -8.30 10.94 -4.86
C SER A 81 -8.63 9.55 -4.30
N ALA A 82 -9.79 8.99 -4.63
CA ALA A 82 -10.13 7.62 -4.23
C ALA A 82 -9.22 6.58 -4.90
N ILE A 83 -8.98 6.72 -6.21
CA ILE A 83 -8.06 5.85 -6.97
C ILE A 83 -6.63 5.94 -6.41
N ALA A 84 -6.14 7.16 -6.14
CA ALA A 84 -4.82 7.35 -5.57
C ALA A 84 -4.68 6.70 -4.17
N GLN A 85 -5.74 6.70 -3.37
CA GLN A 85 -5.75 6.06 -2.06
C GLN A 85 -5.70 4.53 -2.18
N GLU A 86 -6.38 3.97 -3.16
CA GLU A 86 -6.35 2.53 -3.45
C GLU A 86 -4.96 2.10 -3.94
N GLU A 87 -4.34 2.87 -4.83
CA GLU A 87 -2.96 2.64 -5.29
C GLU A 87 -1.95 2.69 -4.13
N LEU A 88 -2.05 3.69 -3.24
CA LEU A 88 -1.20 3.76 -2.05
C LEU A 88 -1.38 2.54 -1.14
N ASN A 89 -2.62 2.10 -0.93
CA ASN A 89 -2.90 0.89 -0.13
C ASN A 89 -2.35 -0.38 -0.79
N SER A 90 -2.43 -0.47 -2.12
CA SER A 90 -1.86 -1.57 -2.90
C SER A 90 -0.35 -1.63 -2.70
N ARG A 91 0.35 -0.50 -2.84
CA ARG A 91 1.81 -0.41 -2.60
C ARG A 91 2.20 -0.82 -1.19
N LEU A 92 1.48 -0.34 -0.18
CA LEU A 92 1.71 -0.77 1.21
C LEU A 92 1.52 -2.27 1.39
N SER A 93 0.47 -2.83 0.80
CA SER A 93 0.20 -4.27 0.87
C SER A 93 1.30 -5.08 0.19
N HIS A 94 1.79 -4.63 -0.97
CA HIS A 94 2.94 -5.24 -1.64
C HIS A 94 4.20 -5.20 -0.77
N GLN A 95 4.46 -4.08 -0.10
CA GLN A 95 5.62 -3.96 0.80
C GLN A 95 5.49 -4.90 2.00
N ILE A 96 4.34 -4.93 2.67
CA ILE A 96 4.06 -5.85 3.78
C ILE A 96 4.23 -7.31 3.34
N ASN A 97 3.66 -7.68 2.19
CA ASN A 97 3.80 -9.03 1.65
C ASN A 97 5.25 -9.38 1.36
N ARG A 98 6.04 -8.44 0.82
CA ARG A 98 7.48 -8.63 0.61
C ARG A 98 8.23 -8.82 1.91
N THR A 99 7.95 -8.03 2.95
CA THR A 99 8.57 -8.18 4.28
C THR A 99 8.22 -9.53 4.90
N ILE A 100 6.94 -9.92 4.90
CA ILE A 100 6.49 -11.23 5.43
C ILE A 100 7.13 -12.37 4.64
N TYR A 101 7.26 -12.23 3.33
CA TYR A 101 7.91 -13.23 2.48
C TYR A 101 9.38 -13.42 2.86
N ILE A 102 10.13 -12.33 3.07
CA ILE A 102 11.53 -12.38 3.52
C ILE A 102 11.63 -13.06 4.89
N LEU A 103 10.79 -12.66 5.85
CA LEU A 103 10.75 -13.28 7.18
C LEU A 103 10.41 -14.78 7.12
N SER A 104 9.52 -15.17 6.20
CA SER A 104 9.14 -16.56 5.99
C SER A 104 10.30 -17.39 5.43
N ILE A 105 11.06 -16.87 4.47
CA ILE A 105 12.28 -17.52 3.96
C ILE A 105 13.27 -17.74 5.09
N ILE A 106 13.55 -16.69 5.88
CA ILE A 106 14.46 -16.78 7.02
C ILE A 106 13.95 -17.88 7.97
N THR A 107 12.68 -17.87 8.32
CA THR A 107 12.09 -18.86 9.23
C THR A 107 12.21 -20.28 8.69
N VAL A 108 11.85 -20.54 7.43
CA VAL A 108 11.90 -21.87 6.83
C VAL A 108 13.33 -22.42 6.76
N VAL A 109 14.33 -21.56 6.56
CA VAL A 109 15.74 -21.98 6.60
C VAL A 109 16.19 -22.23 8.04
N PHE A 110 15.99 -21.28 8.95
CA PHE A 110 16.55 -21.35 10.29
C PHE A 110 15.82 -22.31 11.24
N LEU A 111 14.52 -22.54 11.07
CA LEU A 111 13.74 -23.42 11.95
C LEU A 111 14.25 -24.88 11.95
N PRO A 112 14.43 -25.58 10.81
CA PRO A 112 14.96 -26.95 10.79
C PRO A 112 16.43 -27.01 11.24
N LEU A 113 17.24 -26.03 10.83
CA LEU A 113 18.63 -25.89 11.28
C LEU A 113 18.73 -25.74 12.80
N GLY A 114 17.91 -24.86 13.37
CA GLY A 114 17.82 -24.60 14.81
C GLY A 114 17.27 -25.81 15.58
N PHE A 115 16.30 -26.52 15.02
CA PHE A 115 15.77 -27.75 15.61
C PHE A 115 16.84 -28.84 15.71
N ILE A 116 17.58 -29.11 14.63
CA ILE A 116 18.62 -30.15 14.59
C ILE A 116 19.77 -29.79 15.55
N THR A 117 20.27 -28.55 15.49
CA THR A 117 21.36 -28.09 16.37
C THR A 117 20.92 -28.05 17.83
N GLY A 118 19.68 -27.64 18.10
CA GLY A 118 19.07 -27.68 19.43
C GLY A 118 18.96 -29.09 19.99
N LEU A 119 18.43 -30.04 19.21
CA LEU A 119 18.31 -31.45 19.60
C LEU A 119 19.66 -32.08 19.95
N LEU A 120 20.69 -31.83 19.13
CA LEU A 120 22.06 -32.31 19.36
C LEU A 120 22.77 -31.60 20.51
N GLY A 121 22.33 -30.39 20.87
CA GLY A 121 22.87 -29.60 21.98
C GLY A 121 22.29 -29.96 23.35
N ILE A 122 21.25 -30.81 23.41
CA ILE A 122 20.72 -31.29 24.68
C ILE A 122 21.72 -32.31 25.27
N ASN A 123 22.18 -32.06 26.50
CA ASN A 123 23.07 -32.95 27.28
C ASN A 123 22.35 -34.24 27.75
N VAL A 124 21.73 -34.97 26.84
CA VAL A 124 21.14 -36.30 27.10
C VAL A 124 22.11 -37.34 26.56
N GLY A 125 22.56 -38.25 27.41
CA GLY A 125 23.45 -39.34 27.01
C GLY A 125 22.79 -40.24 25.95
N GLY A 126 23.60 -40.76 25.02
CA GLY A 126 23.12 -41.66 23.95
C GLY A 126 22.77 -40.98 22.62
N ILE A 127 23.31 -39.78 22.35
CA ILE A 127 23.20 -39.17 21.01
C ILE A 127 23.77 -40.14 19.96
N PRO A 128 22.95 -40.62 19.01
CA PRO A 128 23.40 -41.60 18.03
C PRO A 128 24.52 -41.01 17.17
N GLY A 129 25.67 -41.68 17.14
CA GLY A 129 26.84 -41.26 16.36
C GLY A 129 27.80 -40.31 17.07
N ALA A 130 27.57 -39.90 18.32
CA ALA A 130 28.45 -38.96 19.04
C ALA A 130 29.90 -39.47 19.25
N GLU A 131 30.10 -40.79 19.34
CA GLU A 131 31.42 -41.41 19.48
C GLU A 131 32.19 -41.49 18.13
N TYR A 132 31.57 -41.10 17.03
CA TYR A 132 32.17 -41.17 15.69
C TYR A 132 32.95 -39.89 15.38
N ASN A 133 34.26 -40.03 15.08
CA ASN A 133 35.17 -38.89 14.83
C ASN A 133 34.71 -37.94 13.72
N TRP A 134 33.88 -38.40 12.77
CA TRP A 134 33.37 -37.56 11.67
C TRP A 134 31.92 -37.11 11.86
N ALA A 135 31.29 -37.41 13.00
CA ALA A 135 29.90 -37.06 13.25
C ALA A 135 29.63 -35.56 13.10
N PHE A 136 30.52 -34.73 13.65
CA PHE A 136 30.43 -33.28 13.52
C PHE A 136 30.46 -32.81 12.06
N LEU A 137 31.34 -33.38 11.24
CA LEU A 137 31.43 -33.08 9.81
C LEU A 137 30.17 -33.52 9.05
N ILE A 138 29.66 -34.72 9.33
CA ILE A 138 28.45 -35.26 8.67
C ILE A 138 27.23 -34.39 8.98
N VAL A 139 27.03 -34.01 10.25
CA VAL A 139 25.93 -33.14 10.67
C VAL A 139 26.08 -31.75 10.04
N THR A 140 27.27 -31.19 10.01
CA THR A 140 27.49 -29.86 9.41
C THR A 140 27.20 -29.89 7.90
N CYS A 141 27.68 -30.92 7.19
CA CYS A 141 27.40 -31.09 5.76
C CYS A 141 25.91 -31.33 5.47
N SER A 142 25.20 -32.10 6.32
CA SER A 142 23.77 -32.33 6.13
C SER A 142 22.95 -31.06 6.35
N LEU A 143 23.31 -30.23 7.33
CA LEU A 143 22.69 -28.92 7.55
C LEU A 143 22.89 -27.96 6.37
N VAL A 144 24.11 -27.89 5.82
CA VAL A 144 24.40 -27.10 4.62
C VAL A 144 23.63 -27.63 3.41
N ALA A 145 23.51 -28.94 3.25
CA ALA A 145 22.73 -29.55 2.19
C ALA A 145 21.23 -29.22 2.32
N ILE A 146 20.66 -29.30 3.52
CA ILE A 146 19.26 -28.94 3.80
C ILE A 146 19.02 -27.47 3.46
N ALA A 147 19.89 -26.57 3.92
CA ALA A 147 19.79 -25.14 3.59
C ALA A 147 19.86 -24.90 2.08
N GLY A 148 20.79 -25.57 1.38
CA GLY A 148 20.94 -25.49 -0.08
C GLY A 148 19.70 -26.00 -0.83
N ILE A 149 19.11 -27.12 -0.39
CA ILE A 149 17.89 -27.70 -0.98
C ILE A 149 16.72 -26.74 -0.79
N LEU A 150 16.51 -26.20 0.42
CA LEU A 150 15.45 -25.23 0.69
C LEU A 150 15.59 -23.99 -0.19
N LEU A 151 16.80 -23.43 -0.30
CA LEU A 151 17.07 -22.29 -1.19
C LEU A 151 16.86 -22.62 -2.67
N ALA A 152 17.22 -23.83 -3.10
CA ALA A 152 16.99 -24.28 -4.47
C ALA A 152 15.50 -24.46 -4.78
N ILE A 153 14.72 -24.99 -3.84
CA ILE A 153 13.26 -25.10 -3.93
C ILE A 153 12.62 -23.71 -4.03
N PHE A 154 13.02 -22.76 -3.16
CA PHE A 154 12.55 -21.38 -3.24
C PHE A 154 12.87 -20.72 -4.59
N ARG A 155 14.06 -20.98 -5.16
CA ARG A 155 14.40 -20.51 -6.51
C ARG A 155 13.59 -21.19 -7.62
N ARG A 156 13.31 -22.49 -7.49
CA ARG A 156 12.64 -23.32 -8.52
C ARG A 156 11.14 -23.11 -8.59
N ILE A 157 10.50 -22.84 -7.45
CA ILE A 157 9.05 -22.67 -7.38
C ILE A 157 8.57 -21.42 -8.14
N LYS A 158 9.48 -20.54 -8.60
CA LYS A 158 9.14 -19.32 -9.37
C LYS A 158 7.93 -18.60 -8.77
N TRP A 159 7.91 -18.49 -7.44
CA TRP A 159 7.19 -17.39 -6.79
C TRP A 159 8.06 -16.13 -6.96
N LEU A 160 8.18 -15.74 -8.23
CA LEU A 160 8.91 -14.64 -8.86
C LEU A 160 7.97 -14.08 -9.93
#